data_AF-S2JHQ7-F1
#
_entry.id   AF-S2JHQ7-F1
#
_cell.length_a   1.000
_cell.length_b   1.000
_cell.length_c   1.000
_cell.angle_alpha   90.00
_cell.angle_beta   90.00
_cell.angle_gamma   90.00
#
_symmetry.space_group_name_H-M   'P 1'
#
loop_
_entity.id
_entity.type
_entity.pdbx_description
1 polymer ?
#
loop_
_entity_poly.entity_id
_entity_poly.type
_entity_poly.pdbx_seq_one_letter_code
_entity_poly.pdbx_strand_id
1 'polypeptide(L)'
;MKVLISFILGAALVSYAALNIQQGAEPWAPKIMNMCLNPANNDVSGNLRVAYTGLSSTLDRIICFYVNFNQQPLHDLLGAPLMRLMMGAFGTAYAIMAFEGSRKGFKNTTLLAAFPLFGLLANFVGIFSVFSLLWIPLDLYYRNKKTETSDWNITLPEAYGTLAGIVLGYGVPSAILASPLVKDDSAFEQDFICVWMVLPMIIVPFISFCIRFFENRGSPIDDVRDVDLKERLYVAEGKDALERSYLFLGVLNMLNHFANFWIVGQKGIRIWDSILLLLGAPGNLPGDLTFGDLGQLLGTRTLLIDYIALTSGFILWAVFNSGIFAGILVVLITPIVGPAAAVSYYAYYRENKIQNIASVDTEAEKEAAAAASIADSSTGKK
;
A
#
# COMPACT_ATOMS: atom_id res chain seq x y z
N MET A 1 8.19 -19.32 14.46
CA MET A 1 6.72 -19.57 14.55
C MET A 1 5.89 -18.46 13.93
N LYS A 2 6.01 -17.18 14.34
CA LYS A 2 5.22 -16.05 13.77
C LYS A 2 5.27 -15.95 12.23
N VAL A 3 6.46 -16.05 11.63
CA VAL A 3 6.67 -16.02 10.16
C VAL A 3 5.88 -17.11 9.43
N LEU A 4 5.88 -18.33 9.97
CA LEU A 4 5.16 -19.45 9.36
C LEU A 4 3.64 -19.23 9.45
N ILE A 5 3.16 -18.78 10.62
CA ILE A 5 1.74 -18.48 10.81
C ILE A 5 1.30 -17.34 9.88
N SER A 6 2.09 -16.27 9.74
CA SER A 6 1.77 -15.17 8.83
C SER A 6 1.74 -15.62 7.38
N PHE A 7 2.66 -16.50 6.97
CA PHE A 7 2.66 -17.04 5.60
C PHE A 7 1.42 -17.91 5.35
N ILE A 8 1.04 -18.79 6.28
CA ILE A 8 -0.15 -19.65 6.15
C ILE A 8 -1.43 -18.81 6.10
N LEU A 9 -1.57 -17.82 7.00
CA LEU A 9 -2.74 -16.93 7.01
C LEU A 9 -2.80 -16.06 5.76
N GLY A 10 -1.65 -15.53 5.32
CA GLY A 10 -1.54 -14.78 4.06
C GLY A 10 -1.92 -15.66 2.86
N ALA A 11 -1.45 -16.90 2.81
CA ALA A 11 -1.79 -17.84 1.73
C ALA A 11 -3.28 -18.18 1.72
N ALA A 12 -3.87 -18.45 2.88
CA ALA A 12 -5.30 -18.73 2.99
C ALA A 12 -6.16 -17.54 2.52
N LEU A 13 -5.81 -16.33 2.96
CA LEU A 13 -6.47 -15.09 2.55
C LEU A 13 -6.36 -14.88 1.04
N VAL A 14 -5.15 -15.05 0.50
CA VAL A 14 -4.88 -14.84 -0.93
C VAL A 14 -5.58 -15.88 -1.79
N SER A 15 -5.53 -17.16 -1.41
CA SER A 15 -6.24 -18.23 -2.11
C SER A 15 -7.74 -18.00 -2.10
N TYR A 16 -8.32 -17.59 -0.97
CA TYR A 16 -9.75 -17.29 -0.88
C TYR A 16 -10.14 -16.12 -1.80
N ALA A 17 -9.41 -15.01 -1.73
CA ALA A 17 -9.69 -13.85 -2.57
C ALA A 17 -9.48 -14.17 -4.06
N ALA A 18 -8.37 -14.81 -4.44
CA ALA A 18 -8.08 -15.20 -5.81
C ALA A 18 -9.13 -16.15 -6.39
N LEU A 19 -9.60 -17.14 -5.61
CA LEU A 19 -10.68 -18.03 -6.04
C LEU A 19 -11.98 -17.27 -6.32
N ASN A 20 -12.37 -16.34 -5.44
CA ASN A 20 -13.60 -15.56 -5.66
C ASN A 20 -13.45 -14.58 -6.83
N ILE A 21 -12.28 -13.97 -7.00
CA ILE A 21 -11.96 -13.10 -8.14
C ILE A 21 -12.01 -13.90 -9.43
N GLN A 22 -11.41 -15.09 -9.46
CA GLN A 22 -11.43 -15.96 -10.64
C GLN A 22 -12.87 -16.37 -11.00
N GLN A 23 -13.67 -16.82 -10.02
CA GLN A 23 -15.08 -17.17 -10.23
C GLN A 23 -15.93 -15.98 -10.69
N GLY A 24 -15.63 -14.77 -10.19
CA GLY A 24 -16.27 -13.54 -10.64
C GLY A 24 -15.82 -13.11 -12.04
N ALA A 25 -14.57 -13.34 -12.40
CA ALA A 25 -13.99 -12.91 -13.67
C ALA A 25 -14.27 -13.90 -14.82
N GLU A 26 -14.43 -15.19 -14.56
CA GLU A 26 -14.61 -16.25 -15.57
C GLU A 26 -15.67 -15.97 -16.66
N PRO A 27 -16.86 -15.40 -16.36
CA PRO A 27 -17.87 -15.11 -17.38
C PRO A 27 -17.48 -14.00 -18.38
N TRP A 28 -16.49 -13.17 -18.02
CA TRP A 28 -16.16 -11.93 -18.72
C TRP A 28 -14.71 -11.87 -19.21
N ALA A 29 -13.74 -12.34 -18.43
CA ALA A 29 -12.32 -12.30 -18.76
C ALA A 29 -11.98 -12.97 -20.11
N PRO A 30 -12.53 -14.14 -20.48
CA PRO A 30 -12.30 -14.73 -21.81
C PRO A 30 -12.84 -13.86 -22.94
N LYS A 31 -13.95 -13.15 -22.71
CA LYS A 31 -14.55 -12.24 -23.70
C LYS A 31 -13.70 -10.97 -23.87
N ILE A 32 -13.20 -10.36 -22.78
CA ILE A 32 -12.20 -9.26 -22.89
C ILE A 32 -10.97 -9.75 -23.63
N MET A 33 -10.45 -10.93 -23.26
CA MET A 33 -9.27 -11.48 -23.90
C MET A 33 -9.52 -11.66 -25.40
N ASN A 34 -10.67 -12.22 -25.79
CA ASN A 34 -11.07 -12.34 -27.19
C ASN A 34 -11.21 -10.99 -27.91
N MET A 35 -11.67 -9.93 -27.23
CA MET A 35 -11.72 -8.57 -27.79
C MET A 35 -10.32 -7.99 -27.98
N CYS A 36 -9.43 -8.17 -27.00
CA CYS A 36 -8.02 -7.81 -27.10
C CYS A 36 -7.27 -8.61 -28.18
N LEU A 37 -7.82 -9.77 -28.60
CA LEU A 37 -7.26 -10.64 -29.63
C LEU A 37 -7.79 -10.36 -31.04
N ASN A 38 -9.02 -9.83 -31.20
CA ASN A 38 -9.69 -9.66 -32.48
C ASN A 38 -10.05 -8.19 -32.77
N PRO A 39 -9.30 -7.50 -33.65
CA PRO A 39 -9.54 -6.10 -34.04
C PRO A 39 -10.94 -5.85 -34.64
N ALA A 40 -11.58 -6.88 -35.21
CA ALA A 40 -12.91 -6.78 -35.80
C ALA A 40 -14.05 -6.59 -34.79
N ASN A 41 -13.80 -6.84 -33.49
CA ASN A 41 -14.77 -6.63 -32.43
C ASN A 41 -14.71 -5.21 -31.82
N ASN A 42 -13.79 -4.37 -32.30
CA ASN A 42 -13.62 -2.99 -31.82
C ASN A 42 -14.88 -2.14 -32.10
N ASP A 43 -15.53 -2.35 -33.25
CA ASP A 43 -16.70 -1.58 -33.67
C ASP A 43 -18.01 -2.02 -32.99
N VAL A 44 -18.03 -3.18 -32.33
CA VAL A 44 -19.26 -3.79 -31.78
C VAL A 44 -19.48 -3.44 -30.29
N SER A 45 -18.49 -2.86 -29.61
CA SER A 45 -18.54 -2.70 -28.14
C SER A 45 -17.98 -1.39 -27.56
N GLY A 46 -17.59 -0.41 -28.38
CA GLY A 46 -17.14 0.92 -27.94
C GLY A 46 -15.65 1.18 -28.15
N ASN A 47 -15.19 2.41 -27.90
CA ASN A 47 -13.85 2.97 -28.17
C ASN A 47 -12.69 2.28 -27.39
N LEU A 48 -12.53 0.96 -27.49
CA LEU A 48 -11.53 0.21 -26.74
C LEU A 48 -10.21 0.16 -27.53
N ARG A 49 -9.15 0.77 -27.00
CA ARG A 49 -7.83 0.69 -27.63
C ARG A 49 -7.22 -0.68 -27.39
N VAL A 50 -6.85 -1.33 -28.50
CA VAL A 50 -6.31 -2.70 -28.52
C VAL A 50 -4.79 -2.76 -28.68
N ALA A 51 -4.16 -1.66 -29.10
CA ALA A 51 -2.72 -1.54 -29.31
C ALA A 51 -2.16 -0.37 -28.50
N TYR A 52 -1.16 -0.64 -27.65
CA TYR A 52 -0.58 0.36 -26.73
C TYR A 52 0.85 0.70 -27.14
N THR A 53 1.73 -0.30 -27.16
CA THR A 53 3.15 -0.14 -27.41
C THR A 53 3.54 -0.40 -28.87
N GLY A 54 2.83 -1.28 -29.57
CA GLY A 54 3.17 -1.73 -30.92
C GLY A 54 4.43 -2.59 -31.00
N LEU A 55 5.08 -2.89 -29.86
CA LEU A 55 6.35 -3.64 -29.81
C LEU A 55 6.13 -5.16 -29.86
N SER A 56 5.03 -5.64 -29.28
CA SER A 56 4.68 -7.06 -29.26
C SER A 56 3.18 -7.22 -29.10
N SER A 57 2.59 -8.07 -29.93
CA SER A 57 1.16 -8.41 -29.83
C SER A 57 0.82 -9.03 -28.48
N THR A 58 1.72 -9.82 -27.89
CA THR A 58 1.53 -10.42 -26.56
C THR A 58 1.52 -9.36 -25.46
N LEU A 59 2.44 -8.39 -25.52
CA LEU A 59 2.52 -7.31 -24.54
C LEU A 59 1.28 -6.41 -24.63
N ASP A 60 0.88 -6.03 -25.84
CA ASP A 60 -0.30 -5.19 -26.07
C ASP A 60 -1.59 -5.87 -25.64
N ARG A 61 -1.69 -7.20 -25.77
CA ARG A 61 -2.84 -7.99 -25.25
C ARG A 61 -2.93 -7.94 -23.73
N ILE A 62 -1.80 -8.09 -23.04
CA ILE A 62 -1.75 -8.01 -21.57
C ILE A 62 -2.16 -6.60 -21.13
N ILE A 63 -1.58 -5.57 -21.73
CA ILE A 63 -1.90 -4.18 -21.40
C ILE A 63 -3.38 -3.89 -21.69
N CYS A 64 -3.90 -4.32 -22.85
CA CYS A 64 -5.31 -4.20 -23.19
C CYS A 64 -6.21 -4.81 -22.12
N PHE A 65 -5.92 -6.03 -21.67
CA PHE A 65 -6.71 -6.68 -20.63
C PHE A 65 -6.75 -5.84 -19.34
N TYR A 66 -5.59 -5.44 -18.82
CA TYR A 66 -5.54 -4.72 -17.54
C TYR A 66 -6.06 -3.29 -17.62
N VAL A 67 -5.84 -2.57 -18.72
CA VAL A 67 -6.38 -1.22 -18.89
C VAL A 67 -7.90 -1.28 -18.89
N ASN A 68 -8.50 -2.16 -19.69
CA ASN A 68 -9.94 -2.35 -19.72
C ASN A 68 -10.48 -2.83 -18.35
N PHE A 69 -9.77 -3.76 -17.70
CA PHE A 69 -10.15 -4.24 -16.38
C PHE A 69 -10.19 -3.12 -15.33
N ASN A 70 -9.24 -2.18 -15.35
CA ASN A 70 -9.20 -1.05 -14.41
C ASN A 70 -10.12 0.10 -14.83
N GLN A 71 -10.44 0.23 -16.11
CA GLN A 71 -11.34 1.26 -16.64
C GLN A 71 -12.80 0.97 -16.26
N GLN A 72 -13.27 -0.28 -16.40
CA GLN A 72 -14.68 -0.61 -16.17
C GLN A 72 -15.19 -0.22 -14.77
N PRO A 73 -14.48 -0.50 -13.67
CA PRO A 73 -14.94 -0.07 -12.35
C PRO A 73 -14.92 1.46 -12.18
N LEU A 74 -14.06 2.21 -12.88
CA LEU A 74 -14.04 3.68 -12.79
C LEU A 74 -15.32 4.32 -13.32
N HIS A 75 -16.06 3.61 -14.17
CA HIS A 75 -17.30 4.09 -14.76
C HIS A 75 -18.55 3.60 -14.01
N ASP A 76 -18.40 2.59 -13.15
CA ASP A 76 -19.50 2.12 -12.31
C ASP A 76 -19.80 3.06 -11.15
N LEU A 77 -21.08 3.16 -10.81
CA LEU A 77 -21.59 4.06 -9.77
C LEU A 77 -21.04 3.73 -8.37
N LEU A 78 -20.78 2.45 -8.10
CA LEU A 78 -20.19 1.92 -6.88
C LEU A 78 -18.70 1.59 -7.06
N GLY A 79 -18.30 1.19 -8.27
CA GLY A 79 -16.92 0.90 -8.64
C GLY A 79 -16.00 2.10 -8.54
N ALA A 80 -16.40 3.29 -9.01
CA ALA A 80 -15.51 4.44 -8.99
C ALA A 80 -15.13 4.86 -7.56
N PRO A 81 -16.09 4.96 -6.62
CA PRO A 81 -15.78 5.13 -5.20
C PRO A 81 -14.88 4.02 -4.62
N LEU A 82 -15.18 2.75 -4.91
CA LEU A 82 -14.36 1.62 -4.43
C LEU A 82 -12.94 1.65 -4.98
N MET A 83 -12.76 1.99 -6.26
CA MET A 83 -11.46 2.13 -6.90
C MET A 83 -10.65 3.26 -6.26
N ARG A 84 -11.26 4.41 -5.95
CA ARG A 84 -10.59 5.50 -5.22
C ARG A 84 -10.16 5.09 -3.80
N LEU A 85 -11.00 4.33 -3.10
CA LEU A 85 -10.66 3.79 -1.78
C LEU A 85 -9.52 2.77 -1.88
N MET A 86 -9.55 1.92 -2.91
CA MET A 86 -8.49 0.96 -3.21
C MET A 86 -7.17 1.65 -3.52
N MET A 87 -7.17 2.68 -4.38
CA MET A 87 -5.97 3.48 -4.67
C MET A 87 -5.38 4.09 -3.40
N GLY A 88 -6.21 4.66 -2.51
CA GLY A 88 -5.75 5.17 -1.21
C GLY A 88 -5.15 4.08 -0.32
N ALA A 89 -5.79 2.92 -0.26
CA ALA A 89 -5.29 1.76 0.49
C ALA A 89 -3.99 1.19 -0.10
N PHE A 90 -3.88 1.09 -1.42
CA PHE A 90 -2.66 0.71 -2.11
C PHE A 90 -1.53 1.67 -1.76
N GLY A 91 -1.74 2.98 -1.89
CA GLY A 91 -0.73 3.99 -1.57
C GLY A 91 -0.27 3.89 -0.11
N THR A 92 -1.19 3.57 0.80
CA THR A 92 -0.89 3.37 2.22
C THR A 92 -0.08 2.09 2.46
N ALA A 93 -0.49 0.96 1.87
CA ALA A 93 0.26 -0.29 1.94
C ALA A 93 1.68 -0.08 1.38
N TYR A 94 1.79 0.59 0.25
CA TYR A 94 3.06 0.93 -0.38
C TYR A 94 3.94 1.81 0.50
N ALA A 95 3.36 2.82 1.16
CA ALA A 95 4.08 3.66 2.12
C ALA A 95 4.56 2.87 3.34
N ILE A 96 3.73 1.99 3.90
CA ILE A 96 4.14 1.10 4.99
C ILE A 96 5.32 0.23 4.54
N MET A 97 5.23 -0.38 3.36
CA MET A 97 6.30 -1.20 2.81
C MET A 97 7.60 -0.40 2.62
N ALA A 98 7.50 0.83 2.13
CA ALA A 98 8.65 1.70 1.91
C ALA A 98 9.29 2.19 3.21
N PHE A 99 8.49 2.68 4.17
CA PHE A 99 8.99 3.12 5.47
C PHE A 99 9.66 1.98 6.23
N GLU A 100 8.95 0.86 6.40
CA GLU A 100 9.50 -0.28 7.10
C GLU A 100 10.68 -0.89 6.35
N GLY A 101 10.67 -0.94 5.02
CA GLY A 101 11.83 -1.38 4.22
C GLY A 101 13.03 -0.42 4.28
N SER A 102 12.80 0.86 4.58
CA SER A 102 13.84 1.90 4.66
C SER A 102 14.62 1.91 5.98
N ARG A 103 14.15 1.23 7.03
CA ARG A 103 14.88 1.16 8.30
C ARG A 103 16.29 0.60 8.04
N LYS A 104 17.32 1.23 8.60
CA LYS A 104 18.74 0.97 8.29
C LYS A 104 19.10 -0.51 8.31
N GLY A 105 18.52 -1.29 9.22
CA GLY A 105 18.73 -2.73 9.32
C GLY A 105 18.23 -3.53 8.12
N PHE A 106 17.21 -3.05 7.40
CA PHE A 106 16.63 -3.71 6.23
C PHE A 106 17.22 -3.22 4.90
N LYS A 107 17.66 -1.96 4.84
CA LYS A 107 18.17 -1.28 3.63
C LYS A 107 19.38 -1.99 2.99
N ASN A 108 20.31 -2.51 3.80
CA ASN A 108 21.60 -3.02 3.31
C ASN A 108 21.63 -4.53 3.05
N THR A 109 20.61 -5.29 3.44
CA THR A 109 20.72 -6.76 3.51
C THR A 109 19.46 -7.54 3.10
N THR A 110 18.37 -6.89 2.67
CA THR A 110 17.06 -7.56 2.59
C THR A 110 16.25 -7.31 1.32
N LEU A 111 15.38 -8.26 0.99
CA LEU A 111 14.39 -8.14 -0.09
C LEU A 111 13.31 -7.08 0.19
N LEU A 112 13.22 -6.54 1.41
CA LEU A 112 12.25 -5.49 1.75
C LEU A 112 12.57 -4.16 1.03
N ALA A 113 13.83 -3.94 0.64
CA ALA A 113 14.24 -2.82 -0.19
C ALA A 113 13.75 -2.94 -1.66
N ALA A 114 13.26 -4.11 -2.08
CA ALA A 114 12.70 -4.35 -3.42
C ALA A 114 11.21 -3.97 -3.55
N PHE A 115 10.74 -3.03 -2.72
CA PHE A 115 9.40 -2.46 -2.81
C PHE A 115 8.95 -1.95 -4.21
N PRO A 116 9.80 -1.50 -5.16
CA PRO A 116 9.36 -1.26 -6.55
C PRO A 116 8.82 -2.51 -7.25
N LEU A 117 9.50 -3.65 -7.08
CA LEU A 117 9.06 -4.92 -7.66
C LEU A 117 7.77 -5.39 -7.00
N PHE A 118 7.61 -5.16 -5.69
CA PHE A 118 6.36 -5.42 -4.99
C PHE A 118 5.23 -4.54 -5.50
N GLY A 119 5.47 -3.26 -5.79
CA GLY A 119 4.45 -2.36 -6.36
C GLY A 119 4.05 -2.75 -7.78
N LEU A 120 5.01 -3.11 -8.63
CA LEU A 120 4.71 -3.62 -9.97
C LEU A 120 3.89 -4.90 -9.88
N LEU A 121 4.35 -5.87 -9.09
CA LEU A 121 3.65 -7.13 -8.87
C LEU A 121 2.23 -6.88 -8.33
N ALA A 122 2.07 -5.92 -7.42
CA ALA A 122 0.79 -5.56 -6.83
C ALA A 122 -0.24 -5.05 -7.85
N ASN A 123 0.19 -4.38 -8.92
CA ASN A 123 -0.71 -3.97 -10.01
C ASN A 123 -1.15 -5.14 -10.92
N PHE A 124 -0.43 -6.26 -10.93
CA PHE A 124 -0.76 -7.43 -11.75
C PHE A 124 -1.51 -8.53 -10.98
N VAL A 125 -1.08 -8.85 -9.75
CA VAL A 125 -1.66 -9.95 -8.94
C VAL A 125 -2.49 -9.44 -7.74
N GLY A 126 -2.67 -8.12 -7.64
CA GLY A 126 -3.34 -7.45 -6.54
C GLY A 126 -2.40 -7.12 -5.38
N ILE A 127 -2.57 -5.93 -4.80
CA ILE A 127 -1.78 -5.47 -3.66
C ILE A 127 -2.03 -6.30 -2.41
N PHE A 128 -3.25 -6.83 -2.22
CA PHE A 128 -3.56 -7.74 -1.12
C PHE A 128 -2.63 -8.96 -1.11
N SER A 129 -2.33 -9.52 -2.29
CA SER A 129 -1.45 -10.68 -2.47
C SER A 129 -0.04 -10.34 -2.03
N VAL A 130 0.52 -9.26 -2.58
CA VAL A 130 1.88 -8.87 -2.29
C VAL A 130 2.04 -8.48 -0.83
N PHE A 131 1.13 -7.67 -0.29
CA PHE A 131 1.21 -7.21 1.09
C PHE A 131 1.07 -8.39 2.07
N SER A 132 0.04 -9.22 1.91
CA SER A 132 -0.31 -10.24 2.90
C SER A 132 0.54 -11.51 2.83
N LEU A 133 0.85 -11.98 1.62
CA LEU A 133 1.55 -13.26 1.41
C LEU A 133 3.07 -13.10 1.32
N LEU A 134 3.56 -12.00 0.72
CA LEU A 134 4.99 -11.81 0.52
C LEU A 134 5.57 -10.87 1.57
N TRP A 135 5.00 -9.69 1.72
CA TRP A 135 5.64 -8.62 2.48
C TRP A 135 5.56 -8.84 4.00
N ILE A 136 4.39 -9.12 4.59
CA ILE A 136 4.26 -9.35 6.04
C ILE A 136 5.19 -10.48 6.54
N PRO A 137 5.25 -11.67 5.91
CA PRO A 137 6.16 -12.72 6.36
C PRO A 137 7.63 -12.33 6.24
N LEU A 138 8.02 -11.62 5.19
CA LEU A 138 9.39 -11.10 5.02
C LEU A 138 9.73 -10.08 6.10
N ASP A 139 8.83 -9.12 6.36
CA ASP A 139 8.95 -8.13 7.44
C ASP A 139 9.24 -8.86 8.76
N LEU A 140 8.37 -9.79 9.17
CA LEU A 140 8.57 -10.57 10.39
C LEU A 140 9.86 -11.40 10.42
N TYR A 141 10.26 -11.98 9.28
CA TYR A 141 11.49 -12.76 9.20
C TYR A 141 12.72 -11.92 9.48
N TYR A 142 12.83 -10.76 8.83
CA TYR A 142 13.98 -9.89 9.00
C TYR A 142 13.96 -9.20 10.36
N ARG A 143 12.79 -8.84 10.91
CA ARG A 143 12.68 -8.32 12.28
C ARG A 143 13.28 -9.25 13.33
N ASN A 144 13.02 -10.56 13.23
CA ASN A 144 13.53 -11.54 14.19
C ASN A 144 15.04 -11.77 14.12
N LYS A 145 15.70 -11.31 13.05
CA LYS A 145 17.16 -11.48 12.85
C LYS A 145 17.99 -10.32 13.39
N LYS A 146 17.37 -9.29 13.94
CA LYS A 146 18.05 -8.05 14.32
C LYS A 146 18.28 -7.95 15.81
N THR A 147 19.48 -7.50 16.15
CA THR A 147 20.03 -7.44 17.51
C THR A 147 20.23 -6.03 18.02
N GLU A 148 20.35 -5.02 17.15
CA GLU A 148 20.63 -3.64 17.55
C GLU A 148 19.42 -2.71 17.34
N THR A 149 19.23 -1.77 18.27
CA THR A 149 18.14 -0.78 18.28
C THR A 149 18.33 0.33 17.23
N SER A 150 19.59 0.66 16.91
CA SER A 150 19.98 1.66 15.89
C SER A 150 19.49 1.32 14.48
N ASP A 151 19.37 0.02 14.18
CA ASP A 151 18.92 -0.54 12.90
C ASP A 151 17.44 -0.22 12.58
N TRP A 152 16.68 0.23 13.58
CA TRP A 152 15.26 0.58 13.44
C TRP A 152 15.00 2.05 13.12
N ASN A 153 16.04 2.89 13.15
CA ASN A 153 15.90 4.32 12.97
C ASN A 153 15.70 4.69 11.49
N ILE A 154 14.77 5.60 11.24
CA ILE A 154 14.52 6.25 9.94
C ILE A 154 14.91 7.71 10.09
N THR A 155 15.64 8.25 9.12
CA THR A 155 16.05 9.66 9.13
C THR A 155 14.93 10.56 8.61
N LEU A 156 14.94 11.85 8.98
CA LEU A 156 13.95 12.82 8.48
C LEU A 156 13.89 12.87 6.94
N PRO A 157 15.02 12.91 6.20
CA PRO A 157 14.98 12.90 4.75
C PRO A 157 14.37 11.63 4.17
N GLU A 158 14.59 10.47 4.80
CA GLU A 158 13.97 9.21 4.39
C GLU A 158 12.46 9.24 4.62
N ALA A 159 11.99 9.71 5.77
CA ALA A 159 10.56 9.80 6.08
C ALA A 159 9.83 10.77 5.12
N TYR A 160 10.24 12.02 5.05
CA TYR A 160 9.56 13.00 4.19
C TYR A 160 9.84 12.77 2.70
N GLY A 161 11.04 12.31 2.33
CA GLY A 161 11.37 11.98 0.95
C GLY A 161 10.54 10.81 0.42
N THR A 162 10.36 9.76 1.23
CA THR A 162 9.48 8.64 0.89
C THR A 162 8.02 9.08 0.81
N LEU A 163 7.53 9.85 1.80
CA LEU A 163 6.16 10.38 1.77
C LEU A 163 5.91 11.22 0.52
N ALA A 164 6.77 12.19 0.24
CA ALA A 164 6.66 13.07 -0.92
C ALA A 164 6.73 12.27 -2.23
N GLY A 165 7.64 11.30 -2.31
CA GLY A 165 7.77 10.42 -3.46
C GLY A 165 6.51 9.62 -3.75
N ILE A 166 5.85 9.09 -2.72
CA ILE A 166 4.60 8.34 -2.86
C ILE A 166 3.43 9.27 -3.17
N VAL A 167 3.29 10.39 -2.46
CA VAL A 167 2.18 11.33 -2.67
C VAL A 167 2.24 11.93 -4.07
N LEU A 168 3.41 12.39 -4.53
CA LEU A 168 3.54 13.01 -5.84
C LEU A 168 3.65 11.98 -6.97
N GLY A 169 4.34 10.85 -6.72
CA GLY A 169 4.58 9.82 -7.74
C GLY A 169 3.41 8.84 -7.93
N TYR A 170 2.50 8.74 -6.95
CA TYR A 170 1.34 7.84 -7.02
C TYR A 170 0.03 8.51 -6.59
N GLY A 171 0.03 9.22 -5.47
CA GLY A 171 -1.18 9.86 -4.94
C GLY A 171 -1.79 10.88 -5.90
N VAL A 172 -0.98 11.82 -6.41
CA VAL A 172 -1.41 12.85 -7.37
C VAL A 172 -1.86 12.23 -8.70
N PRO A 173 -1.10 11.32 -9.34
CA PRO A 173 -1.60 10.62 -10.53
C PRO A 173 -2.92 9.89 -10.29
N SER A 174 -3.05 9.18 -9.16
CA SER A 174 -4.30 8.48 -8.81
C SER A 174 -5.47 9.46 -8.63
N ALA A 175 -5.23 10.61 -8.00
CA ALA A 175 -6.23 11.66 -7.84
C ALA A 175 -6.64 12.28 -9.19
N ILE A 176 -5.69 12.49 -10.12
CA ILE A 176 -5.97 12.97 -11.48
C ILE A 176 -6.84 11.94 -12.22
N LEU A 177 -6.46 10.67 -12.20
CA LEU A 177 -7.22 9.58 -12.82
C LEU A 177 -8.65 9.48 -12.27
N ALA A 178 -8.81 9.71 -10.97
CA ALA A 178 -10.11 9.69 -10.30
C ALA A 178 -10.95 10.97 -10.47
N SER A 179 -10.39 12.02 -11.08
CA SER A 179 -11.00 13.35 -11.18
C SER A 179 -11.75 13.56 -12.50
N PRO A 180 -12.68 14.54 -12.57
CA PRO A 180 -13.35 14.92 -13.82
C PRO A 180 -12.41 15.47 -14.91
N LEU A 181 -11.11 15.65 -14.63
CA LEU A 181 -10.12 16.09 -15.61
C LEU A 181 -9.81 15.01 -16.65
N VAL A 182 -9.97 13.74 -16.27
CA VAL A 182 -9.88 12.61 -17.19
C VAL A 182 -11.29 12.31 -17.67
N LYS A 183 -11.53 12.48 -18.97
CA LYS A 183 -12.84 12.21 -19.57
C LYS A 183 -13.02 10.70 -19.74
N ASP A 184 -14.16 10.19 -19.27
CA ASP A 184 -14.58 8.81 -19.44
C ASP A 184 -14.52 8.39 -20.92
N ASP A 185 -14.05 7.16 -21.17
CA ASP A 185 -13.91 6.53 -22.49
C ASP A 185 -13.00 7.29 -23.47
N SER A 186 -12.12 8.14 -22.96
CA SER A 186 -11.14 8.84 -23.78
C SER A 186 -9.85 8.01 -23.95
N ALA A 187 -9.18 8.20 -25.09
CA ALA A 187 -7.84 7.63 -25.29
C ALA A 187 -6.85 8.07 -24.20
N PHE A 188 -7.03 9.29 -23.68
CA PHE A 188 -6.23 9.82 -22.58
C PHE A 188 -6.43 9.02 -21.29
N GLU A 189 -7.66 8.62 -20.95
CA GLU A 189 -7.93 7.75 -19.79
C GLU A 189 -7.18 6.43 -19.89
N GLN A 190 -7.29 5.76 -21.04
CA GLN A 190 -6.64 4.46 -21.27
C GLN A 190 -5.11 4.56 -21.24
N ASP A 191 -4.53 5.60 -21.84
CA ASP A 191 -3.09 5.88 -21.77
C ASP A 191 -2.65 6.17 -20.33
N PHE A 192 -3.45 6.93 -19.59
CA PHE A 192 -3.15 7.27 -18.20
C PHE A 192 -3.21 6.04 -17.30
N ILE A 193 -4.19 5.15 -17.47
CA ILE A 193 -4.26 3.87 -16.75
C ILE A 193 -3.04 3.01 -17.05
N CYS A 194 -2.63 2.92 -18.32
CA CYS A 194 -1.43 2.18 -18.72
C CYS A 194 -0.17 2.71 -18.02
N VAL A 195 0.01 4.03 -17.97
CA VAL A 195 1.12 4.66 -17.24
C VAL A 195 0.98 4.40 -15.73
N TRP A 196 -0.23 4.52 -15.19
CA TRP A 196 -0.51 4.33 -13.77
C TRP A 196 -0.14 2.92 -13.28
N MET A 197 -0.37 1.89 -14.09
CA MET A 197 0.02 0.51 -13.79
C MET A 197 1.53 0.31 -13.60
N VAL A 198 2.38 1.12 -14.25
CA VAL A 198 3.84 1.02 -14.15
C VAL A 198 4.46 2.08 -13.24
N LEU A 199 3.66 3.02 -12.72
CA LEU A 199 4.12 4.07 -11.80
C LEU A 199 4.95 3.55 -10.62
N PRO A 200 4.64 2.41 -9.97
CA PRO A 200 5.45 1.93 -8.86
C PRO A 200 6.92 1.69 -9.18
N MET A 201 7.29 1.42 -10.44
CA MET A 201 8.70 1.34 -10.83
C MET A 201 9.38 2.72 -10.90
N ILE A 202 8.61 3.75 -11.28
CA ILE A 202 9.09 5.12 -11.44
C ILE A 202 9.18 5.84 -10.08
N ILE A 203 8.35 5.45 -9.11
CA ILE A 203 8.34 6.05 -7.77
C ILE A 203 9.70 5.92 -7.08
N VAL A 204 10.50 4.88 -7.34
CA VAL A 204 11.74 4.65 -6.59
C VAL A 204 12.88 5.61 -6.89
N PRO A 205 13.27 5.83 -8.17
CA PRO A 205 14.21 6.90 -8.48
C PRO A 205 13.65 8.25 -8.02
N PHE A 206 12.33 8.43 -8.03
CA PHE A 206 11.69 9.65 -7.55
C PHE A 206 11.75 9.81 -6.02
N ILE A 207 11.56 8.75 -5.22
CA ILE A 207 11.78 8.75 -3.77
C ILE A 207 13.24 9.10 -3.49
N SER A 208 14.19 8.49 -4.19
CA SER A 208 15.62 8.79 -4.01
C SER A 208 15.93 10.25 -4.33
N PHE A 209 15.29 10.82 -5.36
CA PHE A 209 15.37 12.25 -5.66
C PHE A 209 14.78 13.11 -4.54
N CYS A 210 13.60 12.76 -4.01
CA CYS A 210 12.98 13.47 -2.89
C CYS A 210 13.81 13.39 -1.60
N ILE A 211 14.38 12.23 -1.29
CA ILE A 211 15.28 12.04 -0.14
C ILE A 211 16.46 13.01 -0.25
N ARG A 212 17.16 13.02 -1.41
CA ARG A 212 18.27 13.96 -1.65
C ARG A 212 17.85 15.42 -1.53
N PHE A 213 16.64 15.76 -1.97
CA PHE A 213 16.11 17.11 -1.82
C PHE A 213 15.98 17.52 -0.34
N PHE A 214 15.52 16.62 0.53
CA PHE A 214 15.45 16.86 1.97
C PHE A 214 16.82 16.81 2.66
N GLU A 215 17.73 15.92 2.23
CA GLU A 215 19.12 15.88 2.73
C GLU A 215 19.83 17.22 2.48
N ASN A 216 19.70 17.78 1.28
CA ASN A 216 20.36 19.03 0.89
C ASN A 216 19.86 20.27 1.65
N ARG A 217 18.77 20.17 2.40
CA ARG A 217 18.28 21.29 3.23
C ARG A 217 19.08 21.48 4.51
N GLY A 218 19.88 20.48 4.91
CA GLY A 218 20.58 20.46 6.19
C GLY A 218 19.61 20.35 7.37
N SER A 219 20.14 19.98 8.54
CA SER A 219 19.40 20.02 9.81
C SER A 219 20.10 20.98 10.77
N PRO A 220 19.35 21.75 11.60
CA PRO A 220 19.94 22.50 12.70
C PRO A 220 20.76 21.63 13.67
N ILE A 221 20.54 20.31 13.65
CA ILE A 221 21.27 19.30 14.43
C ILE A 221 22.71 19.12 13.92
N ASP A 222 22.99 19.51 12.67
CA ASP A 222 24.32 19.38 12.06
C ASP A 222 25.39 20.16 12.86
N ASP A 223 25.01 21.28 13.48
CA ASP A 223 25.88 22.18 14.24
C ASP A 223 26.17 21.71 15.68
N VAL A 224 25.52 20.64 16.15
CA VAL A 224 25.71 20.10 17.51
C VAL A 224 27.08 19.43 17.61
N ARG A 225 27.93 19.90 18.53
CA ARG A 225 29.30 19.39 18.73
C ARG A 225 29.38 18.04 19.42
N ASP A 226 28.44 17.74 20.31
CA ASP A 226 28.38 16.47 21.04
C ASP A 226 27.77 15.39 20.13
N VAL A 227 28.56 14.37 19.82
CA VAL A 227 28.21 13.28 18.90
C VAL A 227 27.04 12.44 19.44
N ASP A 228 27.03 12.15 20.74
CA ASP A 228 26.00 11.34 21.38
C ASP A 228 24.65 12.09 21.40
N LEU A 229 24.69 13.37 21.72
CA LEU A 229 23.50 14.23 21.69
C LEU A 229 22.99 14.40 20.26
N LYS A 230 23.90 14.58 19.30
CA LYS A 230 23.58 14.72 17.88
C LYS A 230 22.85 13.49 17.35
N GLU A 231 23.32 12.28 17.65
CA GLU A 231 22.66 11.04 17.24
C GLU A 231 21.25 10.93 17.83
N ARG A 232 21.09 11.20 19.13
CA ARG A 232 19.77 11.18 19.80
C ARG A 232 18.78 12.16 19.17
N LEU A 233 19.25 13.36 18.81
CA LEU A 233 18.43 14.37 18.17
C LEU A 233 17.97 13.94 16.77
N TYR A 234 18.84 13.33 15.95
CA TYR A 234 18.41 12.81 14.65
C TYR A 234 17.40 11.66 14.76
N VAL A 235 17.56 10.80 15.78
CA VAL A 235 16.60 9.71 16.03
C VAL A 235 15.24 10.25 16.44
N ALA A 236 15.21 11.31 17.26
CA ALA A 236 13.98 12.00 17.64
C ALA A 236 13.34 12.72 16.44
N GLU A 237 14.14 13.44 15.65
CA GLU A 237 13.69 14.18 14.46
C GLU A 237 13.11 13.25 13.39
N GLY A 238 13.80 12.14 13.10
CA GLY A 238 13.32 11.14 12.15
C GLY A 238 12.02 10.46 12.58
N LYS A 239 11.83 10.24 13.89
CA LYS A 239 10.58 9.70 14.45
C LYS A 239 9.42 10.69 14.34
N ASP A 240 9.63 11.95 14.73
CA ASP A 240 8.61 12.99 14.56
C ASP A 240 8.20 13.12 13.08
N ALA A 241 9.16 13.06 12.16
CA ALA A 241 8.88 13.06 10.72
C ALA A 241 8.07 11.83 10.27
N LEU A 242 8.41 10.64 10.75
CA LEU A 242 7.69 9.40 10.43
C LEU A 242 6.28 9.39 11.00
N GLU A 243 6.10 9.81 12.25
CA GLU A 243 4.80 9.96 12.90
C GLU A 243 3.89 10.92 12.15
N ARG A 244 4.41 12.09 11.77
CA ARG A 244 3.68 13.07 10.94
C ARG A 244 3.34 12.49 9.57
N SER A 245 4.21 11.66 9.00
CA SER A 245 3.96 11.00 7.72
C SER A 245 2.79 10.02 7.81
N TYR A 246 2.74 9.17 8.84
CA TYR A 246 1.60 8.29 9.09
C TYR A 246 0.32 9.06 9.42
N LEU A 247 0.41 10.10 10.23
CA LEU A 247 -0.75 10.95 10.54
C LEU A 247 -1.30 11.62 9.26
N PHE A 248 -0.42 12.13 8.40
CA PHE A 248 -0.80 12.71 7.11
C PHE A 248 -1.51 11.69 6.21
N LEU A 249 -0.97 10.48 6.07
CA LEU A 249 -1.62 9.40 5.31
C LEU A 249 -2.97 9.02 5.93
N GLY A 250 -3.06 9.01 7.26
CA GLY A 250 -4.30 8.76 7.99
C GLY A 250 -5.38 9.78 7.67
N VAL A 251 -5.05 11.07 7.79
CA VAL A 251 -5.98 12.18 7.50
C VAL A 251 -6.39 12.18 6.03
N LEU A 252 -5.44 12.01 5.11
CA LEU A 252 -5.72 11.99 3.67
C LEU A 252 -6.68 10.85 3.29
N ASN A 253 -6.43 9.64 3.79
CA ASN A 253 -7.30 8.50 3.52
C ASN A 253 -8.66 8.59 4.23
N MET A 254 -8.72 9.22 5.40
CA MET A 254 -9.97 9.49 6.09
C MET A 254 -10.83 10.48 5.27
N LEU A 255 -10.23 11.54 4.74
CA LEU A 255 -10.91 12.46 3.84
C LEU A 255 -11.38 11.76 2.56
N ASN A 256 -10.54 10.92 1.96
CA ASN A 256 -10.92 10.08 0.82
C ASN A 256 -12.11 9.16 1.15
N HIS A 257 -12.12 8.56 2.34
CA HIS A 257 -13.20 7.71 2.83
C HIS A 257 -14.52 8.48 2.94
N PHE A 258 -14.52 9.61 3.66
CA PHE A 258 -15.71 10.43 3.83
C PHE A 258 -16.20 11.06 2.52
N ALA A 259 -15.31 11.51 1.66
CA ALA A 259 -15.67 12.07 0.36
C ALA A 259 -16.41 11.03 -0.51
N ASN A 260 -15.89 9.80 -0.59
CA ASN A 260 -16.54 8.74 -1.37
C ASN A 260 -17.86 8.29 -0.74
N PHE A 261 -17.93 8.19 0.60
CA PHE A 261 -19.19 7.91 1.30
C PHE A 261 -20.24 8.99 1.01
N TRP A 262 -19.85 10.26 1.04
CA TRP A 262 -20.70 11.39 0.73
C TRP A 262 -21.19 11.37 -0.72
N ILE A 263 -20.29 11.13 -1.69
CA ILE A 263 -20.63 11.03 -3.12
C ILE A 263 -21.67 9.93 -3.37
N VAL A 264 -21.50 8.76 -2.76
CA VAL A 264 -22.44 7.65 -2.89
C VAL A 264 -23.77 7.97 -2.20
N GLY A 265 -23.72 8.60 -1.02
CA GLY A 265 -24.90 9.05 -0.28
C GLY A 265 -25.73 10.09 -1.06
N GLN A 266 -25.10 11.03 -1.75
CA GLN A 266 -25.78 12.01 -2.61
C GLN A 266 -26.53 11.36 -3.77
N LYS A 267 -26.11 10.16 -4.21
CA LYS A 267 -26.78 9.37 -5.24
C LYS A 267 -27.94 8.52 -4.68
N GLY A 268 -28.24 8.63 -3.38
CA GLY A 268 -29.32 7.90 -2.71
C GLY A 268 -29.02 6.42 -2.47
N ILE A 269 -27.77 6.00 -2.65
CA ILE A 269 -27.38 4.60 -2.57
C ILE A 269 -27.06 4.21 -1.14
N ARG A 270 -27.72 3.16 -0.64
CA ARG A 270 -27.42 2.57 0.67
C ARG A 270 -26.21 1.66 0.55
N ILE A 271 -25.04 2.19 0.90
CA ILE A 271 -23.73 1.52 0.73
C ILE A 271 -23.74 0.08 1.27
N TRP A 272 -24.30 -0.16 2.45
CA TRP A 272 -24.34 -1.49 3.05
C TRP A 272 -25.17 -2.50 2.25
N ASP A 273 -26.37 -2.09 1.82
CA ASP A 273 -27.23 -2.93 0.99
C ASP A 273 -26.55 -3.24 -0.34
N SER A 274 -25.91 -2.23 -0.95
CA SER A 274 -25.16 -2.37 -2.21
C SER A 274 -23.95 -3.30 -2.10
N ILE A 275 -23.17 -3.21 -1.01
CA ILE A 275 -22.05 -4.11 -0.76
C ILE A 275 -22.53 -5.56 -0.58
N LEU A 276 -23.59 -5.76 0.20
CA LEU A 276 -24.15 -7.10 0.43
C LEU A 276 -24.72 -7.70 -0.86
N LEU A 277 -25.41 -6.91 -1.67
CA LEU A 277 -25.90 -7.32 -2.99
C LEU A 277 -24.74 -7.67 -3.94
N LEU A 278 -23.66 -6.89 -3.94
CA LEU A 278 -22.50 -7.15 -4.79
C LEU A 278 -21.74 -8.42 -4.37
N LEU A 279 -21.64 -8.68 -3.06
CA LEU A 279 -21.04 -9.90 -2.52
C LEU A 279 -21.91 -11.14 -2.79
N GLY A 280 -23.23 -10.98 -2.75
CA GLY A 280 -24.22 -12.02 -3.04
C GLY A 280 -24.55 -12.19 -4.51
N ALA A 281 -23.95 -11.40 -5.41
CA ALA A 281 -24.23 -11.47 -6.84
C ALA A 281 -23.82 -12.85 -7.40
N PRO A 282 -24.73 -13.56 -8.10
CA PRO A 282 -24.41 -14.85 -8.68
C PRO A 282 -23.30 -14.72 -9.74
N GLY A 283 -22.42 -15.72 -9.82
CA GLY A 283 -21.35 -15.75 -10.83
C GLY A 283 -21.89 -15.80 -12.27
N ASN A 284 -23.12 -16.27 -12.46
CA ASN A 284 -23.78 -16.29 -13.76
C ASN A 284 -24.88 -15.23 -13.78
N LEU A 285 -24.59 -14.09 -14.40
CA LEU A 285 -25.53 -13.00 -14.57
C LEU A 285 -26.50 -13.26 -15.73
N PRO A 286 -27.73 -12.70 -15.70
CA PRO A 286 -28.73 -12.91 -16.74
C PRO A 286 -28.19 -12.57 -18.14
N GLY A 287 -28.58 -13.36 -19.14
CA GLY A 287 -28.06 -13.30 -20.51
C GLY A 287 -28.34 -11.99 -21.26
N ASP A 288 -29.20 -11.12 -20.71
CA ASP A 288 -29.66 -9.87 -21.33
C ASP A 288 -28.78 -8.66 -20.98
N LEU A 289 -27.76 -8.82 -20.13
CA LEU A 289 -26.83 -7.74 -19.79
C LEU A 289 -25.87 -7.44 -20.94
N THR A 290 -25.65 -6.16 -21.20
CA THR A 290 -24.63 -5.75 -22.16
C THR A 290 -23.23 -6.12 -21.65
N PHE A 291 -22.28 -6.26 -22.57
CA PHE A 291 -20.91 -6.59 -22.20
C PHE A 291 -20.26 -5.52 -21.29
N GLY A 292 -20.59 -4.24 -21.51
CA GLY A 292 -20.14 -3.13 -20.67
C GLY A 292 -20.68 -3.24 -19.25
N ASP A 293 -22.00 -3.39 -19.10
CA ASP A 293 -22.63 -3.51 -17.78
C ASP A 293 -22.11 -4.74 -17.00
N LEU A 294 -21.87 -5.84 -17.72
CA LEU A 294 -21.27 -7.05 -17.15
C LEU A 294 -19.86 -6.80 -16.64
N GLY A 295 -19.04 -6.08 -17.42
CA GLY A 295 -17.67 -5.72 -17.05
C GLY A 295 -17.61 -4.77 -15.85
N GLN A 296 -18.49 -3.77 -15.81
CA GLN A 296 -18.63 -2.85 -14.70
C GLN A 296 -18.97 -3.59 -13.39
N LEU A 297 -19.99 -4.46 -13.41
CA LEU A 297 -20.43 -5.18 -12.22
C LEU A 297 -19.37 -6.16 -11.70
N LEU A 298 -18.78 -6.96 -12.58
CA LEU A 298 -17.79 -7.98 -12.20
C LEU A 298 -16.42 -7.36 -11.84
N GLY A 299 -16.02 -6.29 -12.53
CA GLY A 299 -14.85 -5.50 -12.17
C GLY A 299 -15.00 -4.87 -10.79
N THR A 300 -16.17 -4.26 -10.52
CA THR A 300 -16.50 -3.68 -9.21
C THR A 300 -16.49 -4.74 -8.10
N ARG A 301 -17.05 -5.93 -8.35
CA ARG A 301 -16.99 -7.06 -7.41
C ARG A 301 -15.55 -7.50 -7.14
N THR A 302 -14.73 -7.59 -8.18
CA THR A 302 -13.32 -7.96 -8.05
C THR A 302 -12.55 -6.96 -7.17
N LEU A 303 -12.74 -5.66 -7.42
CA LEU A 303 -12.14 -4.61 -6.60
C LEU A 303 -12.62 -4.64 -5.15
N LEU A 304 -13.91 -4.91 -4.90
CA LEU A 304 -14.44 -5.05 -3.54
C LEU A 304 -13.75 -6.19 -2.79
N ILE A 305 -13.57 -7.34 -3.44
CA ILE A 305 -12.93 -8.51 -2.83
C ILE A 305 -11.46 -8.23 -2.52
N ASP A 306 -10.73 -7.63 -3.47
CA ASP A 306 -9.37 -7.18 -3.24
C ASP A 306 -9.32 -6.19 -2.04
N TYR A 307 -10.25 -5.24 -1.97
CA TYR A 307 -10.28 -4.23 -0.90
C TYR A 307 -10.49 -4.85 0.48
N ILE A 308 -11.41 -5.83 0.58
CA ILE A 308 -11.65 -6.60 1.80
C ILE A 308 -10.41 -7.44 2.17
N ALA A 309 -9.76 -8.06 1.18
CA ALA A 309 -8.57 -8.85 1.40
C ALA A 309 -7.40 -7.97 1.89
N LEU A 310 -7.17 -6.82 1.26
CA LEU A 310 -6.15 -5.86 1.70
C LEU A 310 -6.44 -5.32 3.10
N THR A 311 -7.71 -5.03 3.40
CA THR A 311 -8.15 -4.62 4.75
C THR A 311 -7.79 -5.69 5.78
N SER A 312 -8.04 -6.96 5.46
CA SER A 312 -7.64 -8.10 6.30
C SER A 312 -6.12 -8.19 6.44
N GLY A 313 -5.37 -7.90 5.37
CA GLY A 313 -3.91 -7.77 5.39
C GLY A 313 -3.42 -6.70 6.37
N PHE A 314 -4.04 -5.52 6.40
CA PHE A 314 -3.71 -4.48 7.38
C PHE A 314 -3.95 -4.92 8.83
N ILE A 315 -5.06 -5.61 9.08
CA ILE A 315 -5.36 -6.18 10.40
C ILE A 315 -4.31 -7.21 10.78
N LEU A 316 -3.97 -8.14 9.88
CA LEU A 316 -2.93 -9.14 10.12
C LEU A 316 -1.58 -8.48 10.41
N TRP A 317 -1.20 -7.46 9.65
CA TRP A 317 0.03 -6.71 9.90
C TRP A 317 0.05 -6.08 11.30
N ALA A 318 -1.06 -5.49 11.74
CA ALA A 318 -1.18 -4.94 13.09
C ALA A 318 -1.10 -6.04 14.18
N VAL A 319 -1.80 -7.17 13.98
CA VAL A 319 -1.78 -8.31 14.91
C VAL A 319 -0.37 -8.89 15.07
N PHE A 320 0.35 -9.09 13.97
CA PHE A 320 1.69 -9.68 14.06
C PHE A 320 2.72 -8.73 14.66
N ASN A 321 2.57 -7.42 14.45
CA ASN A 321 3.50 -6.42 14.95
C ASN A 321 3.24 -5.99 16.39
N SER A 322 1.99 -5.91 16.85
CA SER A 322 1.67 -5.39 18.18
C SER A 322 0.64 -6.22 18.96
N GLY A 323 0.28 -7.40 18.45
CA GLY A 323 -0.63 -8.34 19.11
C GLY A 323 -2.11 -8.09 18.79
N ILE A 324 -2.96 -8.98 19.32
CA ILE A 324 -4.39 -9.05 18.97
C ILE A 324 -5.14 -7.74 19.25
N PHE A 325 -4.82 -7.05 20.35
CA PHE A 325 -5.47 -5.77 20.68
C PHE A 325 -5.26 -4.68 19.64
N ALA A 326 -4.08 -4.65 19.00
CA ALA A 326 -3.82 -3.73 17.89
C ALA A 326 -4.71 -4.06 16.68
N GLY A 327 -4.87 -5.35 16.36
CA GLY A 327 -5.80 -5.81 15.33
C GLY A 327 -7.24 -5.41 15.61
N ILE A 328 -7.71 -5.62 16.84
CA ILE A 328 -9.07 -5.23 17.28
C ILE A 328 -9.26 -3.72 17.11
N LEU A 329 -8.27 -2.91 17.50
CA LEU A 329 -8.33 -1.46 17.34
C LEU A 329 -8.46 -1.05 15.87
N VAL A 330 -7.67 -1.65 14.97
CA VAL A 330 -7.78 -1.39 13.52
C VAL A 330 -9.16 -1.81 13.00
N VAL A 331 -9.68 -2.97 13.41
CA VAL A 331 -11.02 -3.45 13.03
C VAL A 331 -12.11 -2.47 13.47
N LEU A 332 -12.07 -1.98 14.71
CA LEU A 332 -13.10 -1.09 15.24
C LEU A 332 -13.08 0.30 14.60
N ILE A 333 -11.91 0.79 14.22
CA ILE A 333 -11.74 2.11 13.61
C ILE A 333 -12.03 2.07 12.09
N THR A 334 -11.81 0.94 11.43
CA THR A 334 -11.98 0.77 9.97
C THR A 334 -13.35 1.23 9.44
N PRO A 335 -14.50 0.87 10.06
CA PRO A 335 -15.81 1.34 9.60
C PRO A 335 -16.03 2.86 9.71
N ILE A 336 -15.25 3.55 10.56
CA ILE A 336 -15.44 4.98 10.86
C ILE A 336 -14.63 5.84 9.90
N VAL A 337 -13.38 5.47 9.65
CA VAL A 337 -12.41 6.30 8.89
C VAL A 337 -11.87 5.61 7.63
N GLY A 338 -12.24 4.35 7.41
CA GLY A 338 -11.68 3.50 6.37
C GLY A 338 -10.43 2.73 6.82
N PRO A 339 -10.12 1.59 6.18
CA PRO A 339 -9.03 0.69 6.55
C PRO A 339 -7.64 1.30 6.38
N ALA A 340 -7.43 2.06 5.31
CA ALA A 340 -6.18 2.76 5.02
C ALA A 340 -5.86 3.84 6.08
N ALA A 341 -6.87 4.57 6.53
CA ALA A 341 -6.71 5.54 7.60
C ALA A 341 -6.49 4.84 8.95
N ALA A 342 -7.27 3.80 9.25
CA ALA A 342 -7.17 3.03 10.49
C ALA A 342 -5.77 2.43 10.69
N VAL A 343 -5.20 1.80 9.66
CA VAL A 343 -3.85 1.23 9.75
C VAL A 343 -2.78 2.32 9.88
N SER A 344 -2.98 3.50 9.27
CA SER A 344 -2.08 4.64 9.39
C SER A 344 -2.10 5.23 10.80
N TYR A 345 -3.27 5.39 11.41
CA TYR A 345 -3.40 5.84 12.80
C TYR A 345 -2.80 4.82 13.78
N TYR A 346 -2.99 3.53 13.52
CA TYR A 346 -2.30 2.48 14.27
C TYR A 346 -0.77 2.59 14.13
N ALA A 347 -0.25 2.79 12.91
CA ALA A 347 1.19 2.94 12.68
C ALA A 347 1.75 4.16 13.43
N TYR A 348 1.06 5.31 13.36
CA TYR A 348 1.36 6.50 14.17
C TYR A 348 1.41 6.19 15.67
N TYR A 349 0.39 5.52 16.21
CA TYR A 349 0.37 5.13 17.62
C TYR A 349 1.50 4.16 18.00
N ARG A 350 1.87 3.25 17.09
CA ARG A 350 2.90 2.23 17.31
C ARG A 350 4.30 2.82 17.37
N GLU A 351 4.63 3.83 16.57
CA GLU A 351 5.98 4.44 16.58
C GLU A 351 6.37 4.97 17.97
N ASN A 352 5.39 5.49 18.73
CA ASN A 352 5.61 5.88 20.12
C ASN A 352 6.05 4.73 21.04
N LYS A 353 5.63 3.49 20.77
CA LYS A 353 6.03 2.31 21.55
C LYS A 353 7.40 1.75 21.16
N ILE A 354 7.74 1.78 19.88
CA ILE A 354 9.01 1.20 19.38
C ILE A 354 10.21 1.95 19.97
N GLN A 355 10.13 3.27 20.10
CA GLN A 355 11.25 4.05 20.62
C GLN A 355 11.41 4.01 22.15
N ASN A 356 10.33 3.84 22.91
CA ASN A 356 10.45 3.68 24.36
C ASN A 356 11.27 2.43 24.73
N ILE A 357 11.26 1.40 23.86
CA ILE A 357 12.07 0.20 24.03
C ILE A 357 13.54 0.52 23.69
N ALA A 358 13.79 1.22 22.57
CA ALA A 358 15.14 1.60 22.16
C ALA A 358 15.84 2.53 23.16
N SER A 359 15.12 3.48 23.78
CA SER A 359 15.71 4.40 24.77
C SER A 359 16.07 3.71 26.09
N VAL A 360 15.26 2.73 26.52
CA VAL A 360 15.48 1.97 27.76
C VAL A 360 16.67 1.02 27.63
N ASP A 361 16.79 0.32 26.49
CA ASP A 361 17.92 -0.59 26.25
C ASP A 361 19.25 0.20 26.16
N THR A 362 19.24 1.40 25.57
CA THR A 362 20.44 2.24 25.45
C THR A 362 20.91 2.78 26.82
N GLU A 363 20.00 3.08 27.74
CA GLU A 363 20.37 3.48 29.12
C GLU A 363 20.91 2.29 29.90
N ALA A 364 20.28 1.13 29.82
CA ALA A 364 20.74 -0.09 30.47
C ALA A 364 22.12 -0.55 29.95
N GLU A 365 22.37 -0.45 28.65
CA GLU A 365 23.68 -0.75 28.04
C GLU A 365 24.74 0.28 28.46
N LYS A 366 24.41 1.57 28.54
CA LYS A 366 25.32 2.60 29.06
C LYS A 366 25.65 2.38 30.53
N GLU A 367 24.68 2.00 31.36
CA GLU A 367 24.88 1.65 32.77
C GLU A 367 25.74 0.39 32.93
N ALA A 368 25.50 -0.63 32.11
CA ALA A 368 26.29 -1.86 32.11
C ALA A 368 27.75 -1.61 31.66
N ALA A 369 27.97 -0.79 30.63
CA ALA A 369 29.30 -0.40 30.17
C ALA A 369 30.03 0.48 31.20
N ALA A 370 29.33 1.40 31.86
CA ALA A 370 29.88 2.19 32.95
C ALA A 370 30.29 1.31 34.14
N ALA A 371 29.43 0.36 34.54
CA ALA A 371 29.74 -0.60 35.61
C ALA A 371 30.95 -1.50 35.28
N ALA A 372 31.08 -1.95 34.04
CA ALA A 372 32.23 -2.73 33.58
C ALA A 372 33.56 -1.91 33.62
N SER A 373 33.51 -0.63 33.24
CA SER A 373 34.69 0.26 33.30
C SER A 373 35.16 0.55 34.73
N ILE A 374 34.22 0.61 35.68
CA ILE A 374 34.52 0.80 37.11
C ILE A 374 35.15 -0.48 37.67
N ALA A 375 34.65 -1.66 37.28
CA ALA A 375 35.21 -2.94 37.70
C ALA A 375 36.66 -3.12 37.24
N ASP A 376 36.99 -2.79 35.98
CA ASP A 376 38.36 -2.87 35.44
C ASP A 376 39.33 -1.86 36.07
N SER A 377 38.84 -0.69 36.50
CA SER A 377 39.66 0.29 37.23
C SER A 377 40.03 -0.16 38.66
N SER A 378 39.25 -1.09 39.23
CA SER A 378 39.43 -1.59 40.59
C SER A 378 40.39 -2.78 40.71
N THR A 379 40.58 -3.54 39.62
CA THR A 379 41.47 -4.70 39.54
C THR A 379 42.92 -4.34 39.15
N GLY A 380 43.17 -3.12 38.66
CA GLY A 380 44.50 -2.61 38.30
C GLY A 380 45.36 -2.07 39.45
N LYS A 381 44.90 -2.14 40.71
CA LYS A 381 45.72 -1.86 41.90
C LYS A 381 46.11 -3.16 42.61
N LYS A 382 47.17 -3.80 42.13
CA LYS A 382 47.99 -4.70 42.94
C LYS A 382 49.46 -4.46 42.67
#